data_AF-A0A5R8NEG8-F1
#
_entry.id   AF-A0A5R8NEG8-F1
#
_cell.length_a   1.000
_cell.length_b   1.000
_cell.length_c   1.000
_cell.angle_alpha   90.00
_cell.angle_beta   90.00
_cell.angle_gamma   90.00
#
_symmetry.space_group_name_H-M   'P 1'
#
loop_
_entity.id
_entity.type
_entity.pdbx_description
1 polymer ?
#
loop_
_entity_poly.entity_id
_entity_poly.type
_entity_poly.pdbx_seq_one_letter_code
_entity_poly.pdbx_strand_id
1 'polypeptide(L)'
;MTGTTEKKTPPRNDQEWARDIQQRVENTEHPDALRAGEWTITTSDNGNLMACHVSGGCVTLAGIPPAGQDPDTITDEGEIPTIHVQRVADQTMPAGAVTPVEFDATEHAIGDWGIAGRSDGSPGGNQSQVVVPRSGVYGLIGTVVKKNATTGGLAIALRINGAIRAISSHAPENHLFPVTCTLDLPAGAAIDLVVSSGTTTVIGELDGATPGLHVWLIRATDTFSTESTPATE
;
A
#
# COMPACT_ATOMS: atom_id res chain seq x y z
N MET A 1 19.82 -22.24 6.47
CA MET A 1 19.11 -23.44 6.93
C MET A 1 19.66 -24.64 6.17
N THR A 2 20.14 -25.63 6.90
CA THR A 2 20.82 -26.84 6.39
C THR A 2 19.85 -27.69 5.57
N GLY A 3 20.21 -27.97 4.32
CA GLY A 3 19.46 -28.87 3.46
C GLY A 3 19.52 -30.31 3.98
N THR A 4 18.36 -30.90 4.18
CA THR A 4 18.19 -32.35 4.31
C THR A 4 17.03 -32.78 3.43
N THR A 5 17.29 -32.93 2.13
CA THR A 5 16.61 -33.98 1.37
C THR A 5 17.09 -35.30 1.96
N GLU A 6 16.48 -35.75 3.06
CA GLU A 6 16.67 -37.10 3.53
C GLU A 6 16.28 -38.03 2.39
N LYS A 7 17.28 -38.72 1.86
CA LYS A 7 17.12 -39.70 0.79
C LYS A 7 16.32 -40.86 1.37
N LYS A 8 15.00 -40.79 1.26
CA LYS A 8 14.09 -41.79 1.82
C LYS A 8 14.45 -43.14 1.19
N THR A 9 14.91 -44.07 2.01
CA THR A 9 15.31 -45.39 1.53
C THR A 9 14.06 -46.08 0.97
N PRO A 10 14.10 -46.63 -0.26
CA PRO A 10 12.96 -47.37 -0.80
C PRO A 10 12.57 -48.51 0.16
N PRO A 11 11.26 -48.73 0.39
CA PRO A 11 10.82 -49.80 1.27
C PRO A 11 11.32 -51.16 0.75
N ARG A 12 11.81 -52.00 1.66
CA ARG A 12 12.45 -53.27 1.31
C ARG A 12 11.46 -54.39 1.02
N ASN A 13 10.20 -54.20 1.42
CA ASN A 13 9.11 -55.16 1.24
C ASN A 13 7.74 -54.45 1.28
N ASP A 14 6.69 -55.17 0.86
CA ASP A 14 5.33 -54.65 0.77
C ASP A 14 4.74 -54.25 2.12
N GLN A 15 5.17 -54.85 3.23
CA GLN A 15 4.73 -54.47 4.57
C GLN A 15 5.31 -53.13 5.01
N GLU A 16 6.58 -52.86 4.70
CA GLU A 16 7.20 -51.55 4.91
C GLU A 16 6.57 -50.48 4.02
N TRP A 17 6.26 -50.82 2.78
CA TRP A 17 5.53 -49.91 1.89
C TRP A 17 4.14 -49.59 2.42
N ALA A 18 3.38 -50.60 2.86
CA ALA A 18 2.04 -50.41 3.40
C ALA A 18 2.05 -49.55 4.67
N ARG A 19 3.02 -49.75 5.58
CA ARG A 19 3.20 -48.89 6.76
C ARG A 19 3.54 -47.46 6.38
N ASP A 20 4.41 -47.24 5.39
CA ASP A 20 4.76 -45.90 4.92
C ASP A 20 3.56 -45.19 4.28
N ILE A 21 2.78 -45.90 3.48
CA ILE A 21 1.55 -45.35 2.88
C ILE A 21 0.51 -45.05 3.96
N GLN A 22 0.31 -45.96 4.91
CA GLN A 22 -0.64 -45.75 5.99
C GLN A 22 -0.25 -44.56 6.86
N GLN A 23 1.02 -44.41 7.22
CA GLN A 23 1.50 -43.23 7.94
C GLN A 23 1.34 -41.94 7.12
N ARG A 24 1.56 -41.98 5.80
CA ARG A 24 1.33 -40.83 4.92
C ARG A 24 -0.15 -40.47 4.82
N VAL A 25 -1.04 -41.46 4.76
CA VAL A 25 -2.49 -41.27 4.75
C VAL A 25 -2.95 -40.70 6.09
N GLU A 26 -2.52 -41.28 7.22
CA GLU A 26 -2.84 -40.78 8.56
C GLU A 26 -2.34 -39.35 8.79
N ASN A 27 -1.15 -38.99 8.29
CA ASN A 27 -0.66 -37.61 8.34
C ASN A 27 -1.43 -36.65 7.40
N THR A 28 -2.00 -37.17 6.31
CA THR A 28 -2.77 -36.37 5.34
C THR A 28 -4.23 -36.21 5.74
N GLU A 29 -4.80 -37.20 6.42
CA GLU A 29 -6.19 -37.25 6.90
C GLU A 29 -6.31 -36.90 8.39
N HIS A 30 -5.24 -36.37 9.00
CA HIS A 30 -5.29 -35.83 10.35
C HIS A 30 -6.39 -34.75 10.42
N PRO A 31 -7.20 -34.67 11.50
CA PRO A 31 -8.29 -33.68 11.61
C PRO A 31 -7.83 -32.22 11.48
N ASP A 32 -6.53 -31.97 11.64
CA ASP A 32 -5.89 -30.65 11.54
C ASP A 32 -5.23 -30.39 10.17
N ALA A 33 -5.43 -31.28 9.19
CA ALA A 33 -4.89 -31.15 7.84
C ALA A 33 -6.00 -31.12 6.79
N LEU A 34 -6.00 -30.09 5.94
CA LEU A 34 -6.91 -29.94 4.81
C LEU A 34 -6.13 -29.98 3.51
N ARG A 35 -6.53 -30.85 2.58
CA ARG A 35 -5.92 -30.92 1.25
C ARG A 35 -6.72 -30.10 0.23
N ALA A 36 -6.05 -29.16 -0.43
CA ALA A 36 -6.57 -28.36 -1.52
C ALA A 36 -5.71 -28.61 -2.78
N GLY A 37 -6.06 -29.65 -3.54
CA GLY A 37 -5.31 -30.06 -4.73
C GLY A 37 -3.89 -30.55 -4.41
N GLU A 38 -2.89 -29.83 -4.93
CA GLU A 38 -1.45 -30.08 -4.74
C GLU A 38 -0.90 -29.45 -3.45
N TRP A 39 -1.74 -28.78 -2.67
CA TRP A 39 -1.39 -28.17 -1.40
C TRP A 39 -2.02 -28.92 -0.23
N THR A 40 -1.21 -29.15 0.81
CA THR A 40 -1.66 -29.62 2.11
C THR A 40 -1.55 -28.46 3.09
N ILE A 41 -2.68 -28.03 3.63
CA ILE A 41 -2.76 -27.06 4.72
C ILE A 41 -2.70 -27.84 6.02
N THR A 42 -1.81 -27.45 6.92
CA THR A 42 -1.56 -28.13 8.18
C THR A 42 -1.08 -27.16 9.24
N THR A 43 -1.17 -27.55 10.50
CA THR A 43 -0.63 -26.79 11.63
C THR A 43 0.77 -27.30 11.98
N SER A 44 1.74 -26.39 12.09
CA SER A 44 3.09 -26.73 12.55
C SER A 44 3.12 -27.07 14.05
N ASP A 45 4.20 -27.70 14.51
CA ASP A 45 4.45 -27.95 15.95
C ASP A 45 4.42 -26.67 16.79
N ASN A 46 4.73 -25.53 16.17
CA ASN A 46 4.67 -24.21 16.77
C ASN A 46 3.30 -23.53 16.53
N GLY A 47 2.23 -24.29 16.29
CA GLY A 47 0.84 -23.83 16.12
C GLY A 47 0.54 -22.90 14.95
N ASN A 48 1.51 -22.62 14.07
CA ASN A 48 1.28 -21.83 12.86
C ASN A 48 0.51 -22.63 11.82
N LEU A 49 -0.42 -21.98 11.10
CA LEU A 49 -1.06 -22.54 9.91
C LEU A 49 -0.08 -22.44 8.73
N MET A 50 0.17 -23.56 8.07
CA MET A 50 1.11 -23.66 6.96
C MET A 50 0.45 -24.35 5.76
N ALA A 51 0.85 -23.96 4.54
CA ALA A 51 0.54 -24.67 3.32
C ALA A 51 1.83 -25.24 2.71
N CYS A 52 1.86 -26.54 2.50
CA CYS A 52 2.98 -27.26 1.90
C CYS A 52 2.58 -27.81 0.53
N HIS A 53 3.44 -27.61 -0.46
CA HIS A 53 3.23 -28.13 -1.81
C HIS A 53 3.80 -29.54 -1.96
N VAL A 54 3.12 -30.39 -2.74
CA VAL A 54 3.59 -31.76 -3.03
C VAL A 54 4.97 -31.82 -3.72
N SER A 55 5.36 -30.77 -4.45
CA SER A 55 6.69 -30.68 -5.08
C SER A 55 7.78 -30.15 -4.15
N GLY A 56 7.46 -29.94 -2.87
CA GLY A 56 8.35 -29.31 -1.89
C GLY A 56 8.14 -27.80 -1.80
N GLY A 57 8.46 -27.25 -0.62
CA GLY A 57 8.20 -25.86 -0.27
C GLY A 57 6.97 -25.73 0.62
N CYS A 58 7.11 -25.02 1.73
CA CYS A 58 6.02 -24.68 2.63
C CYS A 58 6.00 -23.18 2.87
N VAL A 59 4.81 -22.61 2.96
CA VAL A 59 4.56 -21.22 3.31
C VAL A 59 3.73 -21.17 4.58
N THR A 60 4.07 -20.28 5.50
CA THR A 60 3.21 -19.98 6.65
C THR A 60 2.07 -19.10 6.16
N LEU A 61 0.84 -19.56 6.34
CA LEU A 61 -0.38 -18.82 6.02
C LEU A 61 -0.79 -17.90 7.17
N ALA A 62 -0.67 -18.37 8.42
CA ALA A 62 -0.97 -17.61 9.62
C ALA A 62 -0.09 -18.06 10.80
N GLY A 63 0.32 -17.13 11.65
CA GLY A 63 1.03 -17.43 12.89
C GLY A 63 0.09 -17.72 14.07
N ILE A 64 0.59 -18.28 15.18
CA ILE A 64 -0.19 -18.30 16.43
C ILE A 64 -0.47 -16.84 16.86
N PRO A 65 -1.71 -16.48 17.19
CA PRO A 65 -2.01 -15.18 17.82
C PRO A 65 -1.32 -15.06 19.19
N PRO A 66 -0.83 -13.87 19.57
CA PRO A 66 -0.33 -13.62 20.92
C PRO A 66 -1.33 -14.03 22.01
N ALA A 67 -0.82 -14.49 23.16
CA ALA A 67 -1.66 -14.92 24.27
C ALA A 67 -2.62 -13.80 24.70
N GLY A 68 -3.93 -14.10 24.68
CA GLY A 68 -4.99 -13.15 25.03
C GLY A 68 -5.61 -12.38 23.86
N GLN A 69 -5.15 -12.59 22.62
CA GLN A 69 -5.83 -12.12 21.42
C GLN A 69 -6.77 -13.19 20.88
N ASP A 70 -7.96 -12.77 20.44
CA ASP A 70 -8.92 -13.67 19.81
C ASP A 70 -8.40 -14.03 18.39
N PRO A 71 -8.29 -15.34 18.05
CA PRO A 71 -7.81 -15.79 16.74
C PRO A 71 -8.68 -15.31 15.57
N ASP A 72 -9.93 -14.95 15.82
CA ASP A 72 -10.84 -14.37 14.83
C ASP A 72 -10.79 -12.83 14.82
N THR A 73 -10.05 -12.23 15.75
CA THR A 73 -9.72 -10.81 15.67
C THR A 73 -8.71 -10.62 14.56
N ILE A 74 -9.16 -10.01 13.47
CA ILE A 74 -8.28 -9.43 12.46
C ILE A 74 -7.58 -8.25 13.14
N THR A 75 -6.45 -8.52 13.79
CA THR A 75 -5.49 -7.49 14.19
C THR A 75 -4.73 -7.07 12.94
N ASP A 76 -5.42 -6.44 12.00
CA ASP A 76 -4.79 -5.60 10.99
C ASP A 76 -4.15 -4.36 11.67
N GLU A 77 -3.60 -4.46 12.89
CA GLU A 77 -2.70 -3.46 13.48
C GLU A 77 -1.41 -3.29 12.65
N GLY A 78 -1.25 -4.05 11.56
CA GLY A 78 -0.33 -3.82 10.45
C GLY A 78 -0.93 -3.01 9.29
N GLU A 79 -1.96 -2.19 9.51
CA GLU A 79 -2.65 -1.42 8.48
C GLU A 79 -1.66 -0.75 7.51
N ILE A 80 -1.68 -1.16 6.25
CA ILE A 80 -0.85 -0.56 5.20
C ILE A 80 -1.33 0.88 5.03
N PRO A 81 -0.53 1.92 5.37
CA PRO A 81 -1.00 3.28 5.33
C PRO A 81 -1.54 3.62 3.94
N THR A 82 -2.78 4.07 3.89
CA THR A 82 -3.45 4.48 2.65
C THR A 82 -4.36 5.67 2.93
N ILE A 83 -4.39 6.64 2.03
CA ILE A 83 -5.25 7.81 2.17
C ILE A 83 -5.73 8.27 0.79
N HIS A 84 -6.99 8.62 0.69
CA HIS A 84 -7.57 9.29 -0.46
C HIS A 84 -8.22 10.61 -0.01
N VAL A 85 -7.61 11.71 -0.43
CA VAL A 85 -8.15 13.07 -0.24
C VAL A 85 -8.71 13.60 -1.55
N GLN A 86 -9.76 14.40 -1.45
CA GLN A 86 -10.51 14.89 -2.59
C GLN A 86 -10.73 16.40 -2.50
N ARG A 87 -10.98 16.99 -3.66
CA ARG A 87 -11.48 18.36 -3.80
C ARG A 87 -12.90 18.33 -4.35
N VAL A 88 -13.87 18.51 -3.48
CA VAL A 88 -15.30 18.52 -3.81
C VAL A 88 -15.74 19.92 -4.27
N ALA A 89 -15.30 20.98 -3.60
CA ALA A 89 -15.64 22.34 -4.01
C ALA A 89 -14.85 22.77 -5.25
N ASP A 90 -15.45 23.65 -6.06
CA ASP A 90 -14.74 24.22 -7.20
C ASP A 90 -13.53 25.04 -6.75
N GLN A 91 -12.43 24.92 -7.50
CA GLN A 91 -11.23 25.72 -7.28
C GLN A 91 -10.85 26.42 -8.58
N THR A 92 -10.74 27.75 -8.52
CA THR A 92 -10.29 28.56 -9.66
C THR A 92 -8.78 28.66 -9.65
N MET A 93 -8.17 28.25 -10.75
CA MET A 93 -6.75 28.29 -11.02
C MET A 93 -6.44 29.51 -11.91
N PRO A 94 -5.65 30.49 -11.42
CA PRO A 94 -5.25 31.64 -12.22
C PRO A 94 -4.39 31.25 -13.44
N ALA A 95 -4.55 31.98 -14.54
CA ALA A 95 -3.71 31.80 -15.73
C ALA A 95 -2.22 32.05 -15.43
N GLY A 96 -1.34 31.17 -15.92
CA GLY A 96 0.11 31.31 -15.84
C GLY A 96 0.73 31.05 -14.46
N ALA A 97 -0.09 30.68 -13.47
CA ALA A 97 0.37 30.36 -12.13
C ALA A 97 0.49 28.85 -11.92
N VAL A 98 1.43 28.44 -11.06
CA VAL A 98 1.44 27.10 -10.45
C VAL A 98 0.65 27.19 -9.15
N THR A 99 -0.49 26.53 -9.09
CA THR A 99 -1.42 26.61 -7.96
C THR A 99 -1.58 25.22 -7.32
N PRO A 100 -1.39 25.08 -6.00
CA PRO A 100 -1.70 23.85 -5.29
C PRO A 100 -3.18 23.51 -5.39
N VAL A 101 -3.49 22.24 -5.60
CA VAL A 101 -4.84 21.71 -5.43
C VAL A 101 -5.13 21.69 -3.93
N GLU A 102 -6.23 22.32 -3.57
CA GLU A 102 -6.76 22.28 -2.22
C GLU A 102 -7.65 21.05 -2.06
N PHE A 103 -7.57 20.34 -0.94
CA PHE A 103 -8.41 19.22 -0.56
C PHE A 103 -9.33 19.66 0.58
N ASP A 104 -10.61 19.32 0.47
CA ASP A 104 -11.65 19.69 1.43
C ASP A 104 -12.45 18.47 1.95
N ALA A 105 -12.13 17.28 1.45
CA ALA A 105 -12.69 16.02 1.92
C ALA A 105 -11.62 14.93 2.00
N THR A 106 -11.76 14.03 2.97
CA THR A 106 -11.02 12.76 3.04
C THR A 106 -12.03 11.64 2.84
N GLU A 107 -11.90 10.89 1.74
CA GLU A 107 -12.80 9.78 1.43
C GLU A 107 -12.47 8.56 2.30
N HIS A 108 -11.18 8.22 2.39
CA HIS A 108 -10.68 7.21 3.31
C HIS A 108 -9.28 7.56 3.81
N ALA A 109 -8.97 7.16 5.04
CA ALA A 109 -7.63 7.24 5.60
C ALA A 109 -7.41 6.07 6.57
N ILE A 110 -6.28 5.41 6.41
CA ILE A 110 -5.80 4.27 7.20
C ILE A 110 -4.36 4.59 7.59
N GLY A 111 -4.06 4.54 8.89
CA GLY A 111 -2.81 5.03 9.49
C GLY A 111 -2.80 6.54 9.80
N ASP A 112 -1.75 6.98 10.49
CA ASP A 112 -1.63 8.34 11.07
C ASP A 112 -1.18 9.42 10.08
N TRP A 113 -1.90 9.56 8.96
CA TRP A 113 -1.59 10.56 7.94
C TRP A 113 -1.74 11.98 8.49
N GLY A 114 -0.71 12.81 8.30
CA GLY A 114 -0.85 14.24 8.52
C GLY A 114 -1.52 14.88 7.31
N ILE A 115 -2.45 15.80 7.51
CA ILE A 115 -2.97 16.64 6.43
C ILE A 115 -2.65 18.10 6.76
N ALA A 116 -1.89 18.75 5.87
CA ALA A 116 -1.30 20.06 6.08
C ALA A 116 -1.58 21.03 4.91
N GLY A 117 -1.31 22.31 5.14
CA GLY A 117 -1.65 23.44 4.25
C GLY A 117 -2.83 24.22 4.85
N ARG A 118 -2.78 25.55 5.01
CA ARG A 118 -2.11 26.60 4.23
C ARG A 118 -1.00 27.35 5.00
N SER A 119 -0.14 28.02 4.23
CA SER A 119 1.01 28.86 4.61
C SER A 119 0.67 30.26 5.16
N ASP A 120 -0.61 30.56 5.41
CA ASP A 120 -1.06 31.88 5.89
C ASP A 120 -1.54 31.88 7.36
N GLY A 121 -1.43 30.75 8.06
CA GLY A 121 -1.62 30.67 9.52
C GLY A 121 -3.06 30.84 10.00
N SER A 122 -4.06 30.82 9.11
CA SER A 122 -5.48 30.97 9.50
C SER A 122 -6.10 29.62 9.89
N PRO A 123 -6.72 29.50 11.08
CA PRO A 123 -7.45 28.29 11.48
C PRO A 123 -8.64 28.04 10.54
N GLY A 124 -8.72 26.86 9.94
CA GLY A 124 -9.81 26.47 9.03
C GLY A 124 -9.55 26.69 7.53
N GLY A 125 -8.31 26.99 7.14
CA GLY A 125 -7.92 27.07 5.73
C GLY A 125 -7.89 25.70 5.05
N ASN A 126 -8.13 25.68 3.73
CA ASN A 126 -8.12 24.44 2.95
C ASN A 126 -6.73 23.78 2.96
N GLN A 127 -6.73 22.46 3.12
CA GLN A 127 -5.54 21.61 3.17
C GLN A 127 -4.98 21.39 1.76
N SER A 128 -3.67 21.31 1.57
CA SER A 128 -3.08 21.10 0.23
C SER A 128 -1.96 20.06 0.20
N GLN A 129 -1.61 19.51 1.35
CA GLN A 129 -0.50 18.58 1.51
C GLN A 129 -0.91 17.38 2.35
N VAL A 130 -0.42 16.21 1.95
CA VAL A 130 -0.53 14.96 2.70
C VAL A 130 0.87 14.61 3.21
N VAL A 131 1.00 14.33 4.50
CA VAL A 131 2.26 14.05 5.17
C VAL A 131 2.37 12.55 5.45
N VAL A 132 3.45 11.96 4.95
CA VAL A 132 3.73 10.53 5.03
C VAL A 132 3.94 10.10 6.49
N PRO A 133 3.18 9.11 7.02
CA PRO A 133 3.28 8.70 8.42
C PRO A 133 4.54 7.89 8.73
N ARG A 134 5.05 7.11 7.76
CA ARG A 134 6.21 6.23 7.96
C ARG A 134 7.05 6.09 6.70
N SER A 135 8.33 5.77 6.85
CA SER A 135 9.23 5.61 5.70
C SER A 135 8.90 4.35 4.88
N GLY A 136 8.95 4.47 3.55
CA GLY A 136 8.78 3.32 2.67
C GLY A 136 8.56 3.69 1.20
N VAL A 137 8.31 2.67 0.38
CA VAL A 137 7.96 2.84 -1.03
C VAL A 137 6.45 3.02 -1.14
N TYR A 138 6.02 4.13 -1.71
CA TYR A 138 4.62 4.49 -1.89
C TYR A 138 4.24 4.53 -3.36
N GLY A 139 3.00 4.14 -3.65
CA GLY A 139 2.32 4.47 -4.90
C GLY A 139 1.47 5.74 -4.73
N LEU A 140 1.52 6.61 -5.72
CA LEU A 140 0.80 7.88 -5.73
C LEU A 140 0.03 8.01 -7.03
N ILE A 141 -1.24 8.42 -6.93
CA ILE A 141 -2.09 8.79 -8.05
C ILE A 141 -2.72 10.14 -7.71
N GLY A 142 -2.34 11.17 -8.45
CA GLY A 142 -2.99 12.47 -8.42
C GLY A 142 -3.91 12.62 -9.63
N THR A 143 -5.10 13.15 -9.42
CA THR A 143 -6.10 13.35 -10.47
C THR A 143 -6.64 14.76 -10.38
N VAL A 144 -6.67 15.46 -11.52
CA VAL A 144 -7.39 16.74 -11.66
C VAL A 144 -8.47 16.60 -12.70
N VAL A 145 -9.63 17.19 -12.39
CA VAL A 145 -10.77 17.25 -13.29
C VAL A 145 -11.03 18.71 -13.65
N LYS A 146 -10.94 19.03 -14.94
CA LYS A 146 -11.16 20.37 -15.49
C LYS A 146 -12.63 20.55 -15.88
N LYS A 147 -13.31 21.54 -15.31
CA LYS A 147 -14.73 21.83 -15.59
C LYS A 147 -14.97 22.54 -16.92
N ASN A 148 -14.09 23.47 -17.31
CA ASN A 148 -14.31 24.31 -18.49
C ASN A 148 -13.48 23.83 -19.69
N ALA A 149 -14.07 23.09 -20.63
CA ALA A 149 -13.38 22.43 -21.75
C ALA A 149 -12.63 23.35 -22.74
N THR A 150 -12.95 24.64 -22.77
CA THR A 150 -12.92 25.35 -24.06
C THR A 150 -11.63 26.09 -24.42
N THR A 151 -10.63 26.21 -23.53
CA THR A 151 -9.33 26.79 -23.94
C THR A 151 -8.20 26.52 -22.94
N GLY A 152 -7.00 26.28 -23.45
CA GLY A 152 -5.75 26.14 -22.68
C GLY A 152 -5.45 24.71 -22.22
N GLY A 153 -4.23 24.23 -22.49
CA GLY A 153 -3.72 22.99 -21.91
C GLY A 153 -3.51 23.12 -20.40
N LEU A 154 -3.61 22.00 -19.70
CA LEU A 154 -3.37 21.92 -18.26
C LEU A 154 -2.25 20.92 -18.00
N ALA A 155 -1.30 21.32 -17.17
CA ALA A 155 -0.26 20.46 -16.63
C ALA A 155 -0.54 20.23 -15.14
N ILE A 156 -0.42 18.99 -14.72
CA ILE A 156 -0.55 18.53 -13.34
C ILE A 156 0.80 17.94 -12.91
N ALA A 157 1.23 18.24 -11.69
CA ALA A 157 2.46 17.71 -11.16
C ALA A 157 2.30 17.28 -9.70
N LEU A 158 2.94 16.16 -9.35
CA LEU A 158 3.15 15.74 -7.97
C LEU A 158 4.45 16.35 -7.46
N ARG A 159 4.39 17.06 -6.33
CA ARG A 159 5.60 17.50 -5.63
C ARG A 159 5.75 16.77 -4.31
N ILE A 160 7.01 16.53 -3.97
CA ILE A 160 7.43 15.96 -2.70
C ILE A 160 8.39 16.94 -2.06
N ASN A 161 8.04 17.46 -0.88
CA ASN A 161 8.79 18.51 -0.19
C ASN A 161 9.08 19.72 -1.11
N GLY A 162 8.10 20.12 -1.92
CA GLY A 162 8.20 21.23 -2.87
C GLY A 162 8.92 20.92 -4.20
N ALA A 163 9.56 19.77 -4.35
CA ALA A 163 10.22 19.36 -5.59
C ALA A 163 9.30 18.51 -6.49
N ILE A 164 9.19 18.87 -7.78
CA ILE A 164 8.42 18.10 -8.76
C ILE A 164 9.04 16.70 -8.94
N ARG A 165 8.22 15.65 -8.82
CA ARG A 165 8.63 14.25 -9.01
C ARG A 165 7.98 13.58 -10.21
N ALA A 166 6.75 13.96 -10.52
CA ALA A 166 6.04 13.50 -11.71
C ALA A 166 5.23 14.65 -12.28
N ILE A 167 5.12 14.68 -13.60
CA ILE A 167 4.34 15.66 -14.34
C ILE A 167 3.55 14.94 -15.43
N SER A 168 2.33 15.40 -15.66
CA SER A 168 1.52 14.99 -16.79
C SER A 168 0.90 16.22 -17.41
N SER A 169 0.83 16.27 -18.74
CA SER A 169 0.21 17.35 -19.49
C SER A 169 -0.72 16.74 -20.53
N HIS A 170 -1.93 17.27 -20.66
CA HIS A 170 -2.87 16.76 -21.65
C HIS A 170 -3.39 17.86 -22.56
N ALA A 171 -3.92 17.43 -23.70
CA ALA A 171 -4.54 18.28 -24.68
C ALA A 171 -5.79 18.99 -24.11
N PRO A 172 -6.17 20.17 -24.64
CA PRO A 172 -7.23 21.01 -24.09
C PRO A 172 -8.61 20.34 -23.96
N GLU A 173 -8.89 19.36 -24.82
CA GLU A 173 -10.15 18.60 -24.89
C GLU A 173 -10.32 17.55 -23.78
N ASN A 174 -9.25 17.20 -23.08
CA ASN A 174 -9.34 16.25 -21.98
C ASN A 174 -9.83 16.94 -20.71
N HIS A 175 -10.72 16.25 -19.99
CA HIS A 175 -11.25 16.72 -18.72
C HIS A 175 -10.56 16.07 -17.51
N LEU A 176 -9.98 14.88 -17.69
CA LEU A 176 -9.35 14.09 -16.65
C LEU A 176 -7.83 14.06 -16.87
N PHE A 177 -7.08 14.41 -15.83
CA PHE A 177 -5.63 14.57 -15.89
C PHE A 177 -4.98 13.75 -14.76
N PRO A 178 -4.68 12.45 -14.98
CA PRO A 178 -3.96 11.65 -14.01
C PRO A 178 -2.45 11.92 -14.07
N VAL A 179 -1.81 11.83 -12.92
CA VAL A 179 -0.36 11.73 -12.76
C VAL A 179 -0.08 10.64 -11.74
N THR A 180 0.85 9.75 -12.07
CA THR A 180 1.19 8.62 -11.20
C THR A 180 2.69 8.54 -11.00
N CYS A 181 3.11 8.09 -9.82
CA CYS A 181 4.49 7.71 -9.59
C CYS A 181 4.59 6.70 -8.44
N THR A 182 5.74 6.04 -8.40
CA THR A 182 6.14 5.18 -7.29
C THR A 182 7.51 5.64 -6.82
N LEU A 183 7.64 5.92 -5.53
CA LEU A 183 8.91 6.40 -4.98
C LEU A 183 9.09 6.03 -3.52
N ASP A 184 10.35 6.03 -3.10
CA ASP A 184 10.75 5.93 -1.71
C ASP A 184 10.54 7.29 -1.01
N LEU A 185 9.80 7.28 0.08
CA LEU A 185 9.42 8.44 0.86
C LEU A 185 9.81 8.26 2.32
N PRO A 186 10.53 9.20 2.93
CA PRO A 186 10.74 9.20 4.37
C PRO A 186 9.46 9.62 5.11
N ALA A 187 9.32 9.16 6.36
CA ALA A 187 8.33 9.69 7.29
C ALA A 187 8.45 11.23 7.37
N GLY A 188 7.31 11.92 7.40
CA GLY A 188 7.24 13.38 7.39
C GLY A 188 7.37 14.03 6.01
N ALA A 189 7.59 13.27 4.93
CA ALA A 189 7.57 13.84 3.58
C ALA A 189 6.19 14.42 3.26
N ALA A 190 6.16 15.66 2.76
CA ALA A 190 4.94 16.34 2.35
C ALA A 190 4.71 16.13 0.85
N ILE A 191 3.55 15.57 0.51
CA ILE A 191 3.08 15.33 -0.84
C ILE A 191 2.05 16.40 -1.18
N ASP A 192 2.17 17.06 -2.32
CA ASP A 192 1.10 17.90 -2.84
C ASP A 192 0.92 17.75 -4.34
N LEU A 193 -0.28 18.14 -4.79
CA LEU A 193 -0.66 18.17 -6.18
C LEU A 193 -0.72 19.62 -6.62
N VAL A 194 -0.05 19.96 -7.71
CA VAL A 194 -0.08 21.32 -8.28
C VAL A 194 -0.56 21.29 -9.72
N VAL A 195 -1.20 22.38 -10.11
CA VAL A 195 -1.71 22.60 -11.46
C VAL A 195 -1.08 23.85 -12.03
N SER A 196 -0.74 23.79 -13.31
CA SER A 196 -0.36 24.95 -14.12
C SER A 196 -1.24 24.98 -15.37
N SER A 197 -1.85 26.13 -15.65
CA SER A 197 -2.68 26.33 -16.85
C SER A 197 -2.27 27.60 -17.57
N GLY A 198 -2.33 27.57 -18.90
CA GLY A 198 -2.13 28.77 -19.73
C GLY A 198 -3.29 29.76 -19.64
N THR A 199 -4.44 29.34 -19.10
CA THR A 199 -5.68 30.12 -19.00
C THR A 199 -6.30 29.95 -17.62
N THR A 200 -7.14 30.91 -17.23
CA THR A 200 -7.92 30.75 -15.99
C THR A 200 -8.83 29.55 -16.13
N THR A 201 -8.70 28.59 -15.22
CA THR A 201 -9.36 27.29 -15.31
C THR A 201 -10.06 26.99 -13.99
N VAL A 202 -11.20 26.30 -14.04
CA VAL A 202 -11.85 25.78 -12.83
C VAL A 202 -11.64 24.27 -12.79
N ILE A 203 -11.18 23.77 -11.65
CA ILE A 203 -11.15 22.35 -11.34
C ILE A 203 -12.24 22.01 -10.32
N GLY A 204 -12.76 20.80 -10.36
CA GLY A 204 -13.84 20.33 -9.49
C GLY A 204 -14.51 19.09 -10.06
N GLU A 205 -15.52 18.55 -9.37
CA GLU A 205 -16.22 17.35 -9.79
C GLU A 205 -16.92 17.52 -11.15
N LEU A 206 -16.73 16.56 -12.07
CA LEU A 206 -17.42 16.50 -13.35
C LEU A 206 -17.74 15.04 -13.69
N ASP A 207 -19.00 14.75 -14.05
CA ASP A 207 -19.45 13.42 -14.47
C ASP A 207 -19.10 12.27 -13.51
N GLY A 208 -19.14 12.56 -12.19
CA GLY A 208 -18.80 11.59 -11.13
C GLY A 208 -17.30 11.37 -10.92
N ALA A 209 -16.43 12.12 -11.63
CA ALA A 209 -15.00 12.15 -11.36
C ALA A 209 -14.66 13.37 -10.48
N THR A 210 -14.01 13.12 -9.34
CA THR A 210 -13.58 14.15 -8.39
C THR A 210 -12.06 14.30 -8.42
N PRO A 211 -11.51 15.53 -8.45
CA PRO A 211 -10.08 15.74 -8.27
C PRO A 211 -9.63 15.20 -6.91
N GLY A 212 -8.46 14.57 -6.85
CA GLY A 212 -7.99 13.95 -5.63
C GLY A 212 -6.55 13.45 -5.68
N LEU A 213 -6.07 13.02 -4.52
CA LEU A 213 -4.77 12.41 -4.33
C LEU A 213 -4.96 11.12 -3.53
N HIS A 214 -4.65 10.00 -4.17
CA HIS A 214 -4.62 8.68 -3.55
C HIS A 214 -3.18 8.25 -3.33
N VAL A 215 -2.85 7.90 -2.10
CA VAL A 215 -1.52 7.45 -1.68
C VAL A 215 -1.65 6.15 -0.91
N TRP A 216 -0.83 5.15 -1.23
CA TRP A 216 -0.77 3.90 -0.48
C TRP A 216 0.67 3.41 -0.36
N LEU A 217 0.99 2.83 0.79
CA LEU A 217 2.27 2.17 0.98
C LEU A 217 2.30 0.85 0.19
N ILE A 218 3.36 0.64 -0.58
CA ILE A 218 3.64 -0.62 -1.26
C ILE A 218 4.51 -1.50 -0.38
N ARG A 219 5.53 -0.91 0.25
CA ARG A 219 6.50 -1.62 1.09
C ARG A 219 7.09 -0.70 2.14
N ALA A 220 7.01 -1.09 3.41
CA ALA A 220 7.75 -0.40 4.48
C ALA A 220 9.26 -0.60 4.30
N THR A 221 10.02 0.48 4.48
CA THR A 221 11.47 0.39 4.67
C THR A 221 11.70 0.58 6.15
N ASP A 222 11.65 -0.50 6.91
CA ASP A 222 12.09 -0.43 8.30
C ASP A 222 13.55 0.01 8.27
N THR A 223 13.83 1.16 8.87
CA THR A 223 15.18 1.46 9.32
C THR A 223 15.49 0.37 10.34
N PHE A 224 16.25 -0.64 9.94
CA PHE A 224 16.91 -1.52 10.89
C PHE A 224 17.67 -0.61 11.84
N SER A 225 17.11 -0.41 13.03
CA SER A 225 17.84 0.11 14.17
C SER A 225 19.04 -0.81 14.32
N THR A 226 20.21 -0.34 13.91
CA THR A 226 21.45 -0.95 14.35
C THR A 226 21.50 -0.68 15.84
N GLU A 227 20.92 -1.58 16.64
CA GLU A 227 21.26 -1.65 18.05
C GLU A 227 22.76 -1.81 18.10
N SER A 228 23.45 -0.71 18.41
CA SER A 228 24.86 -0.74 18.75
C SER A 228 24.95 -1.60 20.01
N THR A 229 25.37 -2.85 19.87
CA THR A 229 25.70 -3.68 21.01
C THR A 229 26.75 -2.90 21.82
N PRO A 230 26.48 -2.52 23.08
CA PRO A 230 27.49 -1.82 23.86
C PRO A 230 28.68 -2.75 24.01
N ALA A 231 29.86 -2.27 23.59
CA ALA A 231 31.11 -2.97 23.79
C ALA A 231 31.27 -3.22 25.29
N THR A 232 31.25 -4.48 25.68
CA THR A 232 31.55 -4.89 27.05
C THR A 232 33.08 -4.89 27.18
N GLU A 233 33.61 -4.00 28.01
CA GLU A 233 35.00 -4.04 28.50
C GLU A 233 35.19 -5.16 29.53
#